data_AF-A0A8H7T1J4-F1
#
_entry.id   AF-A0A8H7T1J4-F1
#
_cell.length_a   1.000
_cell.length_b   1.000
_cell.length_c   1.000
_cell.angle_alpha   90.00
_cell.angle_beta   90.00
_cell.angle_gamma   90.00
#
_symmetry.space_group_name_H-M   'P 1'
#
loop_
_entity.id
_entity.type
_entity.pdbx_description
1 polymer ?
#
loop_
_entity_poly.entity_id
_entity_poly.type
_entity_poly.pdbx_seq_one_letter_code
_entity_poly.pdbx_strand_id
1 'polypeptide(L)'
;TNLRTIRADYPYTHKWLRHLYWTIPAFKDTTEFTHIKNHYTKSHTQINPFSITPLGPEPPILKLDEEVPAVAWALKMVGKK
;
A
#
# COMPACT_ATOMS: atom_id res chain seq x y z
N THR A 1 -1.19 11.56 14.21
CA THR A 1 -0.80 10.14 14.32
C THR A 1 -1.24 9.38 13.10
N ASN A 2 -0.45 8.39 12.69
CA ASN A 2 -0.73 7.39 11.65
C ASN A 2 -1.47 6.19 12.26
N LEU A 3 -2.77 6.34 12.54
CA LEU A 3 -3.54 5.38 13.36
C LEU A 3 -3.57 3.95 12.79
N ARG A 4 -3.67 3.82 11.46
CA ARG A 4 -3.89 2.56 10.74
C ARG A 4 -3.37 2.68 9.31
N THR A 5 -3.14 1.54 8.64
CA THR A 5 -2.74 1.52 7.22
C THR A 5 -3.73 0.71 6.38
N ILE A 6 -3.82 1.03 5.08
CA ILE A 6 -4.68 0.30 4.15
C ILE A 6 -4.37 -1.21 4.17
N ARG A 7 -3.09 -1.59 4.06
CA ARG A 7 -2.68 -2.99 3.96
C ARG A 7 -2.87 -3.82 5.24
N ALA A 8 -2.91 -3.19 6.42
CA ALA A 8 -2.94 -3.91 7.69
C ALA A 8 -4.31 -3.90 8.38
N ASP A 9 -5.11 -2.85 8.18
CA ASP A 9 -6.30 -2.62 8.99
C ASP A 9 -7.59 -2.50 8.18
N TYR A 10 -7.51 -2.33 6.86
CA TYR A 10 -8.66 -2.12 5.98
C TYR A 10 -8.72 -3.19 4.88
N PRO A 11 -9.05 -4.46 5.22
CA PRO A 11 -8.92 -5.60 4.30
C PRO A 11 -9.76 -5.44 3.02
N TYR A 12 -10.98 -4.89 3.13
CA TYR A 12 -11.85 -4.71 1.97
C TYR A 12 -11.35 -3.60 1.03
N THR A 13 -10.86 -2.49 1.58
CA THR A 13 -10.26 -1.41 0.80
C THR A 13 -8.95 -1.87 0.15
N HIS A 14 -8.12 -2.61 0.90
CA HIS A 14 -6.88 -3.18 0.38
C HIS A 14 -7.14 -4.17 -0.76
N LYS A 15 -8.15 -5.04 -0.62
CA LYS A 15 -8.59 -5.95 -1.69
C LYS A 15 -9.07 -5.20 -2.93
N TRP A 16 -9.92 -4.19 -2.75
CA TRP A 16 -10.41 -3.36 -3.85
C TRP A 16 -9.27 -2.63 -4.58
N LEU A 17 -8.35 -2.00 -3.84
CA LEU A 17 -7.20 -1.30 -4.40
C LEU A 17 -6.29 -2.24 -5.20
N ARG A 18 -5.94 -3.41 -4.63
CA ARG A 18 -5.11 -4.41 -5.32
C ARG A 18 -5.80 -4.95 -6.56
N HIS A 19 -7.12 -5.14 -6.53
CA HIS A 19 -7.86 -5.53 -7.73
C HIS A 19 -7.68 -4.50 -8.84
N LEU A 20 -7.98 -3.22 -8.59
CA LEU A 20 -7.78 -2.17 -9.60
C LEU A 20 -6.35 -2.13 -10.14
N TYR A 21 -5.36 -2.13 -9.25
CA TYR A 21 -3.96 -2.03 -9.64
C TYR A 21 -3.48 -3.24 -10.46
N TRP A 22 -3.87 -4.46 -10.12
CA TRP A 22 -3.35 -5.66 -10.81
C TRP A 22 -4.17 -6.12 -12.01
N THR A 23 -5.49 -5.83 -12.05
CA THR A 23 -6.38 -6.37 -13.08
C THR A 23 -6.75 -5.36 -14.17
N ILE A 24 -6.56 -4.05 -13.92
CA ILE A 24 -6.90 -3.01 -14.89
C ILE A 24 -5.62 -2.26 -15.35
N PRO A 25 -5.18 -2.43 -16.61
CA PRO A 25 -3.93 -1.84 -17.11
C PRO A 25 -3.84 -0.33 -16.91
N ALA A 26 -4.95 0.39 -17.09
CA ALA A 26 -5.01 1.84 -16.91
C ALA A 26 -4.56 2.31 -15.51
N PHE A 27 -4.70 1.48 -14.46
CA PHE A 27 -4.22 1.78 -13.12
C PHE A 27 -2.75 1.37 -12.95
N LYS A 28 -2.39 0.16 -13.38
CA LYS A 28 -1.03 -0.37 -13.23
C LYS A 28 0.00 0.47 -13.99
N ASP A 29 -0.29 0.72 -15.26
CA ASP A 29 0.67 1.25 -16.22
C ASP A 29 0.88 2.76 -16.05
N THR A 30 0.01 3.41 -15.26
CA THR A 30 0.10 4.84 -14.94
C THR A 30 0.56 5.12 -13.51
N THR A 31 0.75 4.08 -12.69
CA THR A 31 1.21 4.23 -11.30
C THR A 31 2.72 4.03 -11.22
N GLU A 32 3.47 5.13 -11.09
CA GLU A 32 4.93 5.10 -10.92
C GLU A 32 5.33 5.44 -9.48
N PHE A 33 5.70 4.41 -8.71
CA PHE A 33 5.94 4.54 -7.27
C PHE A 33 7.17 5.39 -6.93
N THR A 34 8.19 5.40 -7.78
CA THR A 34 9.42 6.16 -7.52
C THR A 34 9.15 7.66 -7.58
N HIS A 35 8.40 8.10 -8.58
CA HIS A 35 7.96 9.47 -8.82
C HIS A 35 7.04 9.93 -7.70
N ILE A 36 6.05 9.11 -7.31
CA ILE A 36 5.20 9.39 -6.16
C ILE A 36 6.05 9.61 -4.90
N LYS A 37 6.91 8.65 -4.54
CA LYS A 37 7.70 8.73 -3.31
C LYS A 37 8.62 9.95 -3.32
N ASN A 38 9.40 10.11 -4.38
CA ASN A 38 10.39 11.20 -4.48
C ASN A 38 9.73 12.58 -4.53
N HIS A 39 8.59 12.73 -5.21
CA HIS A 39 7.87 14.00 -5.23
C HIS A 39 7.55 14.45 -3.79
N TYR A 40 6.99 13.56 -2.97
CA TYR A 40 6.64 13.92 -1.60
C TYR A 40 7.87 14.10 -0.71
N THR A 41 8.86 13.20 -0.78
CA THR A 41 9.97 13.17 0.18
C THR A 41 11.09 14.14 -0.17
N LYS A 42 11.26 14.54 -1.43
CA LYS A 42 12.34 15.45 -1.86
C LYS A 42 11.89 16.90 -2.02
N SER A 43 10.63 17.15 -2.36
CA SER A 43 10.15 18.51 -2.61
C SER A 43 9.69 19.23 -1.34
N HIS A 44 9.21 18.51 -0.31
CA HIS A 44 8.68 19.11 0.91
C HIS A 44 9.74 19.17 2.03
N THR A 45 10.73 20.04 1.90
CA THR A 45 11.82 20.20 2.88
C THR A 45 11.34 20.70 4.24
N GLN A 46 10.18 21.36 4.32
CA GLN A 46 9.54 21.73 5.58
C GLN A 46 9.01 20.52 6.37
N ILE A 47 8.80 19.38 5.69
CA ILE A 47 8.34 18.12 6.31
C ILE A 47 9.51 17.13 6.43
N ASN A 48 10.35 17.02 5.40
CA ASN A 48 11.53 16.16 5.35
C ASN A 48 12.79 17.00 5.06
N PRO A 49 13.40 17.63 6.08
CA PRO A 49 14.49 18.59 5.89
C PRO A 49 15.72 18.05 5.16
N PHE A 50 15.96 16.74 5.25
CA PHE A 50 17.13 16.09 4.65
C PHE A 50 16.83 15.43 3.30
N SER A 51 15.58 15.50 2.83
CA SER A 51 15.15 14.90 1.55
C SER A 51 15.49 13.41 1.39
N ILE A 52 15.56 12.68 2.52
CA ILE A 52 15.83 11.24 2.52
C ILE A 52 14.52 10.51 2.22
N THR A 53 14.46 9.80 1.09
CA THR A 53 13.30 9.00 0.71
C THR A 53 13.30 7.67 1.50
N PRO A 54 12.29 7.38 2.35
CA PRO A 54 12.20 6.10 3.04
C PRO A 54 12.03 4.95 2.04
N LEU A 55 12.75 3.85 2.24
CA LEU A 55 12.62 2.65 1.39
C LEU A 55 11.24 2.02 1.52
N GLY A 56 10.79 1.79 2.76
CA GLY A 56 9.53 1.13 3.04
C GLY A 56 8.27 1.98 2.77
N PRO A 57 7.10 1.34 2.89
CA PRO A 57 6.89 -0.10 3.06
C PRO A 57 7.11 -0.89 1.76
N GLU A 58 7.71 -2.10 1.86
CA GLU A 58 8.04 -2.98 0.72
C GLU A 58 7.20 -4.27 0.78
N PRO A 59 6.58 -4.73 -0.33
CA PRO A 59 6.47 -4.02 -1.61
C PRO A 59 5.56 -2.78 -1.50
N PRO A 60 5.62 -1.84 -2.48
CA PRO A 60 4.73 -0.69 -2.53
C PRO A 60 3.24 -1.09 -2.54
N ILE A 61 2.92 -2.19 -3.21
CA ILE A 61 1.61 -2.84 -3.24
C ILE A 61 1.77 -4.36 -3.20
N LEU A 62 1.00 -5.03 -2.33
CA LEU A 62 1.00 -6.49 -2.23
C LEU A 62 0.34 -7.11 -3.47
N LYS A 63 0.69 -8.37 -3.80
CA LYS A 63 0.07 -9.07 -4.94
C LYS A 63 -1.41 -9.31 -4.69
N LEU A 64 -2.14 -9.62 -5.76
CA LEU A 64 -3.60 -9.75 -5.76
C LEU A 64 -4.15 -10.69 -4.67
N ASP A 65 -3.45 -11.80 -4.40
CA ASP A 65 -3.87 -12.81 -3.44
C ASP A 65 -3.07 -12.80 -2.13
N GLU A 66 -2.23 -11.77 -1.92
CA GLU A 66 -1.39 -11.64 -0.73
C GLU A 66 -1.97 -10.65 0.28
N GLU A 67 -2.12 -11.08 1.53
CA GLU A 67 -2.48 -10.21 2.66
C GLU A 67 -1.38 -10.23 3.71
N VAL A 68 -1.34 -9.21 4.57
CA VAL A 68 -0.47 -9.27 5.74
C VAL A 68 -0.87 -10.45 6.63
N PRO A 69 0.08 -11.11 7.33
CA PRO A 69 -0.20 -12.35 8.06
C PRO A 69 -1.37 -12.25 9.04
N ALA A 70 -1.49 -11.12 9.75
CA ALA A 70 -2.58 -10.87 10.70
C ALA A 70 -3.96 -10.82 10.02
N VAL A 71 -4.07 -10.13 8.87
CA VAL A 71 -5.30 -10.02 8.10
C VAL A 71 -5.67 -11.38 7.49
N ALA A 72 -4.69 -12.08 6.91
CA ALA A 72 -4.90 -13.41 6.35
C ALA A 72 -5.46 -14.39 7.39
N TRP A 73 -4.89 -14.37 8.60
CA TRP A 73 -5.37 -15.18 9.72
C TRP A 73 -6.81 -14.80 10.12
N ALA A 74 -7.09 -13.51 10.30
CA ALA A 74 -8.41 -13.04 10.71
C ALA A 74 -9.51 -13.41 9.70
N LEU A 75 -9.26 -13.21 8.39
CA LEU A 75 -10.21 -13.56 7.33
C LEU A 75 -10.50 -15.07 7.28
N LYS A 76 -9.48 -15.91 7.50
CA LYS A 76 -9.65 -17.37 7.59
C LYS A 76 -10.54 -17.79 8.77
N MET A 77 -10.50 -17.06 9.88
CA MET A 77 -11.35 -17.35 11.04
C MET A 77 -12.81 -16.93 10.80
N VAL A 78 -13.05 -15.84 10.07
CA VAL A 78 -14.42 -15.39 9.72
C VAL A 78 -15.14 -16.41 8.84
N GLY A 79 -14.45 -16.98 7.85
CA GLY A 79 -15.04 -17.96 6.91
C GLY A 79 -15.24 -19.38 7.47
N LYS A 80 -14.88 -19.64 8.74
CA LYS A 80 -15.07 -20.94 9.41
C LYS A 80 -16.37 -21.03 10.22
N LYS A 81 -17.22 -20.00 10.17
CA LYS A 81 -18.57 -20.05 10.74
C LYS A 81 -19.52 -20.82 9.84
#